data_AF-A0A812N297-F1
#
_entry.id   AF-A0A812N297-F1
#
_cell.length_a   1.000
_cell.length_b   1.000
_cell.length_c   1.000
_cell.angle_alpha   90.00
_cell.angle_beta   90.00
_cell.angle_gamma   90.00
#
_symmetry.space_group_name_H-M   'P 1'
#
loop_
_entity.id
_entity.type
_entity.pdbx_description
1 polymer ?
#
loop_
_entity_poly.entity_id
_entity_poly.type
_entity_poly.pdbx_seq_one_letter_code
_entity_poly.pdbx_strand_id
1 'polypeptide(L)'
;ANRSAAETIAKSIEAKDLQKQAHDPKLKDHVWLWAYTGMRERGKVLGQMVGQYALTSLLVRLLTTARSPHRAPDDLLEVFSAVIHETMRHEQLSFKKLQDVGFLKSGFHIKRPLRLLDAEHPACIHLAVAGAELGRILSMWPEMKKAVDAWWGAFVACLVDDKTQLPAWMHGVAFASGFWCNFCVEEAAIKIEQLERPVPRWSALDFGNLLKQIKAVAPLSSAVAAGQVSAEQRQRLERSRQAALEKKRQRQGETSAEIPGDANAQPMGEAAATEPPPPTSEAPTAEPAANEPPGPRAVTIQEVDEELKLGVLEAPLQGKIVYRSDHKTGTSFHVRLGDATGQVDVKFFQGGFKEHPGLHPGAVVRLSGFKVCELKGKSLDFAPPGRRFYLNCADPDAVNIQILQAPSEAARTQNLPLPLLEAVEKPDRTYVNISEAFVADVGDVETKDTKDGKLALRVICLTQQRQGGKQIRWSLWCETAMNYGHKQLAGQRIAIRGAQTKRFGQERQLAGCFREGGIQLLPDVLQNAGG
;
A
#
# COMPACT_ATOMS: atom_id res chain seq x y z
N ALA A 1 12.86 41.61 -0.12
CA ALA A 1 13.84 41.35 0.96
C ALA A 1 14.61 40.03 0.73
N ASN A 2 13.95 38.87 0.75
CA ASN A 2 14.64 37.55 0.69
C ASN A 2 15.47 37.29 -0.59
N ARG A 3 15.02 37.80 -1.75
CA ARG A 3 15.77 37.68 -3.01
C ARG A 3 17.10 38.45 -3.00
N SER A 4 17.13 39.64 -2.38
CA SER A 4 18.32 40.48 -2.26
C SER A 4 19.35 39.90 -1.27
N ALA A 5 18.89 39.28 -0.18
CA ALA A 5 19.76 38.55 0.74
C ALA A 5 20.37 37.31 0.07
N ALA A 6 19.56 36.51 -0.63
CA ALA A 6 20.04 35.36 -1.39
C ALA A 6 21.06 35.76 -2.48
N GLU A 7 20.84 36.86 -3.20
CA GLU A 7 21.77 37.40 -4.20
C GLU A 7 23.05 38.01 -3.59
N THR A 8 23.00 38.50 -2.35
CA THR A 8 24.19 39.04 -1.67
C THR A 8 25.06 37.92 -1.13
N ILE A 9 24.44 36.89 -0.56
CA ILE A 9 25.15 35.66 -0.18
C ILE A 9 25.68 35.00 -1.47
N ALA A 10 24.88 34.96 -2.57
CA ALA A 10 25.25 34.52 -3.94
C ALA A 10 26.63 35.02 -4.34
N LYS A 11 26.74 36.35 -4.36
CA LYS A 11 27.96 37.06 -4.71
C LYS A 11 29.09 36.84 -3.71
N SER A 12 28.79 36.72 -2.41
CA SER A 12 29.82 36.49 -1.37
C SER A 12 30.43 35.09 -1.42
N ILE A 13 29.71 34.07 -1.88
CA ILE A 13 30.26 32.72 -2.06
C ILE A 13 30.92 32.60 -3.43
N GLU A 14 30.36 33.17 -4.50
CA GLU A 14 31.02 33.24 -5.82
C GLU A 14 32.38 33.95 -5.74
N ALA A 15 32.50 34.99 -4.89
CA ALA A 15 33.75 35.70 -4.65
C ALA A 15 34.77 34.93 -3.79
N LYS A 16 34.35 33.84 -3.14
CA LYS A 16 35.21 32.99 -2.34
C LYS A 16 35.48 31.70 -3.12
N ASP A 17 36.68 31.17 -2.98
CA ASP A 17 37.06 29.91 -3.64
C ASP A 17 36.11 28.78 -3.19
N LEU A 18 35.19 28.38 -4.09
CA LEU A 18 34.19 27.34 -3.86
C LEU A 18 34.83 26.05 -3.35
N GLN A 19 36.06 25.74 -3.78
CA GLN A 19 36.82 24.60 -3.27
C GLN A 19 37.15 24.76 -1.78
N LYS A 20 37.59 25.95 -1.34
CA LYS A 20 37.89 26.20 0.07
C LYS A 20 36.65 26.10 0.96
N GLN A 21 35.49 26.57 0.47
CA GLN A 21 34.24 26.47 1.23
C GLN A 21 33.68 25.06 1.28
N ALA A 22 33.81 24.31 0.19
CA ALA A 22 33.41 22.91 0.15
C ALA A 22 34.23 22.07 1.15
N HIS A 23 35.45 22.48 1.53
CA HIS A 23 36.21 21.81 2.58
C HIS A 23 35.86 22.22 4.01
N ASP A 24 35.18 23.36 4.22
CA ASP A 24 34.76 23.81 5.55
C ASP A 24 33.47 23.09 5.99
N PRO A 25 33.50 22.26 7.05
CA PRO A 25 32.32 21.52 7.54
C PRO A 25 31.10 22.41 7.82
N LYS A 26 31.32 23.68 8.20
CA LYS A 26 30.24 24.63 8.51
C LYS A 26 29.59 25.22 7.26
N LEU A 27 30.31 25.25 6.14
CA LEU A 27 29.83 25.83 4.88
C LEU A 27 29.34 24.78 3.90
N LYS A 28 29.77 23.53 4.04
CA LYS A 28 29.33 22.36 3.25
C LYS A 28 27.80 22.27 3.08
N ASP A 29 27.04 22.44 4.14
CA ASP A 29 25.56 22.39 4.09
C ASP A 29 24.93 23.58 3.36
N HIS A 30 25.54 24.76 3.48
CA HIS A 30 25.11 25.96 2.79
C HIS A 30 25.29 25.84 1.27
N VAL A 31 26.41 25.24 0.83
CA VAL A 31 26.72 24.99 -0.58
C VAL A 31 25.70 24.04 -1.23
N TRP A 32 25.26 23.00 -0.51
CA TRP A 32 24.20 22.11 -0.98
C TRP A 32 22.84 22.82 -1.07
N LEU A 33 22.45 23.56 -0.03
CA LEU A 33 21.17 24.27 0.00
C LEU A 33 21.08 25.27 -1.17
N TRP A 34 22.20 25.85 -1.54
CA TRP A 34 22.33 26.67 -2.73
C TRP A 34 22.08 25.96 -4.04
N ALA A 35 22.71 24.81 -4.23
CA ALA A 35 22.43 23.96 -5.37
C ALA A 35 20.94 23.60 -5.43
N TYR A 36 20.31 23.30 -4.28
CA TYR A 36 18.87 23.05 -4.19
C TYR A 36 18.03 24.24 -4.70
N THR A 37 18.41 25.48 -4.38
CA THR A 37 17.66 26.68 -4.80
C THR A 37 17.78 27.06 -6.28
N GLY A 38 18.47 26.26 -7.12
CA GLY A 38 18.46 26.43 -8.58
C GLY A 38 19.43 27.50 -9.12
N MET A 39 20.53 27.76 -8.41
CA MET A 39 21.58 28.71 -8.82
C MET A 39 22.22 28.35 -10.18
N ARG A 40 22.89 29.35 -10.78
CA ARG A 40 23.74 29.17 -11.98
C ARG A 40 24.86 28.18 -11.66
N GLU A 41 25.20 27.34 -12.63
CA GLU A 41 26.26 26.31 -12.50
C GLU A 41 26.06 25.23 -11.42
N ARG A 42 24.80 24.96 -11.02
CA ARG A 42 24.44 23.91 -10.05
C ARG A 42 25.20 22.58 -10.21
N GLY A 43 25.33 22.06 -11.43
CA GLY A 43 26.12 20.85 -11.71
C GLY A 43 27.59 20.91 -11.26
N LYS A 44 28.28 22.04 -11.45
CA LYS A 44 29.68 22.21 -11.00
C LYS A 44 29.79 22.19 -9.47
N VAL A 45 28.87 22.88 -8.80
CA VAL A 45 28.81 22.93 -7.33
C VAL A 45 28.58 21.54 -6.75
N LEU A 46 27.61 20.81 -7.31
CA LEU A 46 27.31 19.45 -6.87
C LEU A 46 28.43 18.46 -7.22
N GLY A 47 29.11 18.64 -8.35
CA GLY A 47 30.28 17.85 -8.73
C GLY A 47 31.43 17.98 -7.73
N GLN A 48 31.66 19.16 -7.16
CA GLN A 48 32.67 19.36 -6.12
C GLN A 48 32.33 18.64 -4.81
N MET A 49 31.05 18.36 -4.54
CA MET A 49 30.64 17.61 -3.35
C MET A 49 30.97 16.11 -3.47
N VAL A 50 31.20 15.61 -4.69
CA VAL A 50 31.61 14.22 -4.93
C VAL A 50 32.96 13.97 -4.24
N GLY A 51 33.03 12.94 -3.41
CA GLY A 51 34.21 12.62 -2.59
C GLY A 51 34.30 13.36 -1.25
N GLN A 52 33.40 14.31 -0.96
CA GLN A 52 33.40 15.07 0.30
C GLN A 52 32.40 14.57 1.35
N TYR A 53 31.48 13.70 0.94
CA TYR A 53 30.39 13.16 1.74
C TYR A 53 30.40 11.64 1.71
N ALA A 54 29.88 11.02 2.76
CA ALA A 54 29.48 9.63 2.71
C ALA A 54 28.46 9.44 1.57
N LEU A 55 28.57 8.32 0.83
CA LEU A 55 27.77 8.06 -0.37
C LEU A 55 26.28 8.23 -0.13
N THR A 56 25.74 7.68 0.96
CA THR A 56 24.32 7.75 1.30
C THR A 56 23.84 9.19 1.49
N SER A 57 24.57 9.99 2.26
CA SER A 57 24.30 11.42 2.45
C SER A 57 24.38 12.19 1.14
N LEU A 58 25.36 11.89 0.28
CA LEU A 58 25.49 12.52 -1.03
C LEU A 58 24.28 12.20 -1.92
N LEU A 59 23.89 10.93 -2.03
CA LEU A 59 22.76 10.50 -2.85
C LEU A 59 21.44 11.12 -2.40
N VAL A 60 21.17 11.15 -1.09
CA VAL A 60 19.96 11.81 -0.53
C VAL A 60 19.93 13.29 -0.92
N ARG A 61 21.07 13.98 -0.82
CA ARG A 61 21.20 15.40 -1.19
C ARG A 61 20.99 15.63 -2.69
N LEU A 62 21.60 14.82 -3.55
CA LEU A 62 21.44 14.92 -5.00
C LEU A 62 19.98 14.65 -5.42
N LEU A 63 19.33 13.63 -4.87
CA LEU A 63 17.92 13.33 -5.15
C LEU A 63 16.98 14.40 -4.61
N THR A 64 17.31 15.01 -3.47
CA THR A 64 16.55 16.15 -2.95
C THR A 64 16.68 17.35 -3.88
N THR A 65 17.89 17.63 -4.38
CA THR A 65 18.12 18.66 -5.40
C THR A 65 17.40 18.35 -6.71
N ALA A 66 17.33 17.08 -7.11
CA ALA A 66 16.61 16.64 -8.31
C ALA A 66 15.11 16.93 -8.24
N ARG A 67 14.53 16.84 -7.03
CA ARG A 67 13.12 17.16 -6.76
C ARG A 67 12.86 18.65 -6.58
N SER A 68 13.88 19.50 -6.63
CA SER A 68 13.71 20.94 -6.49
C SER A 68 12.79 21.47 -7.60
N PRO A 69 11.74 22.25 -7.26
CA PRO A 69 10.86 22.84 -8.27
C PRO A 69 11.53 24.00 -9.02
N HIS A 70 12.72 24.44 -8.59
CA HIS A 70 13.35 25.65 -9.10
C HIS A 70 14.08 25.45 -10.43
N ARG A 71 14.47 24.21 -10.78
CA ARG A 71 15.24 23.91 -11.99
C ARG A 71 15.18 22.42 -12.36
N ALA A 72 14.97 22.12 -13.64
CA ALA A 72 14.99 20.77 -14.21
C ALA A 72 16.29 20.03 -13.84
N PRO A 73 16.29 18.72 -13.57
CA PRO A 73 17.44 17.99 -13.01
C PRO A 73 18.44 17.46 -14.05
N ASP A 74 18.56 18.11 -15.21
CA ASP A 74 19.44 17.70 -16.31
C ASP A 74 20.93 17.70 -15.92
N ASP A 75 21.36 18.72 -15.20
CA ASP A 75 22.74 18.86 -14.71
C ASP A 75 23.16 17.78 -13.71
N LEU A 76 22.21 17.05 -13.11
CA LEU A 76 22.51 15.95 -12.20
C LEU A 76 22.97 14.69 -12.94
N LEU A 77 22.64 14.54 -14.23
CA LEU A 77 23.05 13.39 -15.03
C LEU A 77 24.58 13.27 -15.06
N GLU A 78 25.29 14.38 -15.27
CA GLU A 78 26.75 14.43 -15.24
C GLU A 78 27.32 14.20 -13.83
N VAL A 79 26.65 14.74 -12.80
CA VAL A 79 27.06 14.55 -11.40
C VAL A 79 26.97 13.08 -11.00
N PHE A 80 25.91 12.37 -11.40
CA PHE A 80 25.75 10.95 -11.11
C PHE A 80 26.82 10.09 -11.81
N SER A 81 27.26 10.46 -13.02
CA SER A 81 28.43 9.81 -13.64
C SER A 81 29.68 9.94 -12.76
N ALA A 82 29.93 11.12 -12.21
CA ALA A 82 31.04 11.34 -11.28
C ALA A 82 30.89 10.56 -9.96
N VAL A 83 29.67 10.47 -9.41
CA VAL A 83 29.39 9.66 -8.20
C VAL A 83 29.70 8.19 -8.45
N ILE A 84 29.24 7.63 -9.58
CA ILE A 84 29.53 6.25 -9.96
C ILE A 84 31.04 6.06 -9.99
N HIS A 85 31.80 6.99 -10.59
CA HIS A 85 33.26 6.93 -10.60
C HIS A 85 33.92 6.98 -9.23
N GLU A 86 33.43 7.82 -8.32
CA GLU A 86 34.03 7.92 -6.99
C GLU A 86 33.77 6.67 -6.14
N THR A 87 32.58 6.07 -6.23
CA THR A 87 32.25 4.84 -5.49
C THR A 87 33.14 3.65 -5.85
N MET A 88 33.76 3.66 -7.04
CA MET A 88 34.67 2.62 -7.50
C MET A 88 35.94 2.54 -6.67
N ARG A 89 36.38 3.64 -6.04
CA ARG A 89 37.63 3.70 -5.29
C ARG A 89 37.56 3.00 -3.94
N HIS A 90 36.35 2.81 -3.41
CA HIS A 90 36.15 2.47 -2.01
C HIS A 90 35.59 1.06 -1.76
N GLU A 91 34.96 0.41 -2.75
CA GLU A 91 34.29 -0.88 -2.52
C GLU A 91 34.69 -1.95 -3.55
N GLN A 92 35.22 -3.07 -3.06
CA GLN A 92 35.32 -4.30 -3.84
C GLN A 92 34.00 -5.07 -3.78
N LEU A 93 33.33 -5.14 -4.91
CA LEU A 93 32.05 -5.82 -5.07
C LEU A 93 32.19 -7.34 -4.99
N SER A 94 31.26 -7.99 -4.28
CA SER A 94 31.04 -9.44 -4.34
C SER A 94 29.63 -9.72 -4.83
N PHE A 95 29.51 -10.47 -5.93
CA PHE A 95 28.23 -10.81 -6.56
C PHE A 95 27.31 -11.60 -5.63
N LYS A 96 27.88 -12.37 -4.70
CA LYS A 96 27.13 -13.09 -3.67
C LYS A 96 26.30 -12.14 -2.79
N LYS A 97 26.86 -10.99 -2.41
CA LYS A 97 26.15 -9.95 -1.64
C LYS A 97 24.97 -9.35 -2.42
N LEU A 98 25.08 -9.25 -3.74
CA LEU A 98 24.00 -8.76 -4.59
C LEU A 98 22.82 -9.75 -4.70
N GLN A 99 23.10 -11.05 -4.71
CA GLN A 99 22.08 -12.11 -4.73
C GLN A 99 21.39 -12.28 -3.38
N ASP A 100 22.13 -12.16 -2.28
CA ASP A 100 21.63 -12.36 -0.92
C ASP A 100 20.67 -11.24 -0.49
N VAL A 101 20.87 -10.03 -1.00
CA VAL A 101 19.91 -8.93 -0.79
C VAL A 101 18.75 -9.15 -1.76
N GLY A 102 17.61 -9.63 -1.26
CA GLY A 102 16.38 -9.97 -2.02
C GLY A 102 15.77 -8.88 -2.90
N PHE A 103 16.46 -7.75 -3.05
CA PHE A 103 16.22 -6.62 -3.92
C PHE A 103 16.03 -7.03 -5.40
N LEU A 104 16.90 -7.91 -5.93
CA LEU A 104 16.80 -8.39 -7.31
C LEU A 104 15.53 -9.22 -7.58
N LYS A 105 14.93 -9.83 -6.54
CA LYS A 105 13.68 -10.59 -6.66
C LYS A 105 12.43 -9.70 -6.68
N SER A 106 12.55 -8.43 -6.27
CA SER A 106 11.41 -7.55 -5.96
C SER A 106 11.10 -6.48 -7.01
N GLY A 107 11.74 -6.50 -8.17
CA GLY A 107 11.24 -5.68 -9.29
C GLY A 107 11.71 -4.22 -9.33
N PHE A 108 12.79 -3.81 -8.64
CA PHE A 108 13.16 -2.39 -8.45
C PHE A 108 11.95 -1.49 -8.04
N HIS A 109 10.83 -2.07 -7.63
CA HIS A 109 9.59 -1.37 -7.37
C HIS A 109 9.54 -1.03 -5.88
N ILE A 110 10.45 -0.14 -5.49
CA ILE A 110 10.66 0.19 -4.09
C ILE A 110 9.64 1.27 -3.72
N LYS A 111 8.64 0.92 -2.91
CA LYS A 111 7.62 1.89 -2.45
C LYS A 111 8.21 3.05 -1.63
N ARG A 112 9.43 2.91 -1.10
CA ARG A 112 10.15 3.91 -0.29
C ARG A 112 11.66 3.85 -0.56
N PRO A 113 12.12 4.26 -1.76
CA PRO A 113 13.51 4.05 -2.20
C PRO A 113 14.51 4.70 -1.25
N LEU A 114 14.21 5.90 -0.75
CA LEU A 114 15.09 6.62 0.17
C LEU A 114 15.38 5.88 1.48
N ARG A 115 14.49 5.01 1.97
CA ARG A 115 14.75 4.22 3.19
C ARG A 115 15.84 3.16 3.01
N LEU A 116 16.10 2.76 1.77
CA LEU A 116 17.19 1.82 1.46
C LEU A 116 18.55 2.52 1.38
N LEU A 117 18.58 3.85 1.35
CA LEU A 117 19.81 4.64 1.44
C LEU A 117 20.31 4.78 2.90
N ASP A 118 19.49 4.43 3.89
CA ASP A 118 19.85 4.48 5.31
C ASP A 118 20.35 3.13 5.87
N ALA A 119 20.33 2.07 5.05
CA ALA A 119 20.66 0.71 5.46
C ALA A 119 22.12 0.33 5.11
N GLU A 120 22.68 -0.65 5.82
CA GLU A 120 24.02 -1.27 5.63
C GLU A 120 24.14 -2.06 4.31
N HIS A 121 23.66 -1.48 3.21
CA HIS A 121 23.69 -2.08 1.90
C HIS A 121 24.96 -1.70 1.12
N PRO A 122 25.44 -2.57 0.22
CA PRO A 122 26.53 -2.25 -0.71
C PRO A 122 26.22 -1.03 -1.59
N ALA A 123 27.25 -0.29 -2.04
CA ALA A 123 27.10 0.93 -2.84
C ALA A 123 26.31 0.70 -4.13
N CYS A 124 26.47 -0.46 -4.77
CA CYS A 124 25.71 -0.84 -5.96
C CYS A 124 24.18 -0.81 -5.73
N ILE A 125 23.70 -1.15 -4.53
CA ILE A 125 22.28 -1.07 -4.18
C ILE A 125 21.87 0.38 -4.03
N HIS A 126 22.66 1.20 -3.33
CA HIS A 126 22.40 2.63 -3.20
C HIS A 126 22.34 3.32 -4.57
N LEU A 127 23.24 2.95 -5.48
CA LEU A 127 23.29 3.47 -6.85
C LEU A 127 22.08 3.01 -7.67
N ALA A 128 21.67 1.76 -7.56
CA ALA A 128 20.44 1.26 -8.18
C ALA A 128 19.20 2.02 -7.69
N VAL A 129 19.08 2.20 -6.37
CA VAL A 129 17.99 2.96 -5.74
C VAL A 129 17.99 4.41 -6.22
N ALA A 130 19.17 5.03 -6.28
CA ALA A 130 19.31 6.41 -6.75
C ALA A 130 19.01 6.54 -8.23
N GLY A 131 19.44 5.59 -9.06
CA GLY A 131 19.07 5.51 -10.48
C GLY A 131 17.56 5.43 -10.64
N ALA A 132 16.90 4.51 -9.93
CA ALA A 132 15.45 4.36 -9.97
C ALA A 132 14.70 5.65 -9.60
N GLU A 133 15.12 6.30 -8.52
CA GLU A 133 14.49 7.53 -8.08
C GLU A 133 14.77 8.70 -9.05
N LEU A 134 15.99 8.82 -9.59
CA LEU A 134 16.32 9.85 -10.57
C LEU A 134 15.54 9.65 -11.88
N GLY A 135 15.45 8.42 -12.38
CA GLY A 135 14.66 8.07 -13.56
C GLY A 135 13.18 8.42 -13.37
N ARG A 136 12.62 8.11 -12.20
CA ARG A 136 11.25 8.50 -11.81
C ARG A 136 11.06 10.02 -11.74
N ILE A 137 12.07 10.77 -11.30
CA ILE A 137 12.02 12.22 -11.25
C ILE A 137 12.05 12.79 -12.67
N LEU A 138 13.00 12.37 -13.49
CA LEU A 138 13.18 12.87 -14.87
C LEU A 138 12.02 12.51 -15.79
N SER A 139 11.33 11.39 -15.56
CA SER A 139 10.14 11.03 -16.36
C SER A 139 8.96 11.99 -16.16
N MET A 140 8.97 12.80 -15.09
CA MET A 140 8.01 13.88 -14.90
C MET A 140 8.34 15.15 -15.72
N TRP A 141 9.47 15.18 -16.44
CA TRP A 141 9.95 16.31 -17.24
C TRP A 141 10.08 15.91 -18.72
N PRO A 142 9.01 16.04 -19.53
CA PRO A 142 8.98 15.55 -20.92
C PRO A 142 10.11 16.07 -21.81
N GLU A 143 10.55 17.31 -21.60
CA GLU A 143 11.64 17.96 -22.31
C GLU A 143 13.02 17.33 -22.06
N MET A 144 13.16 16.50 -21.03
CA MET A 144 14.44 15.91 -20.64
C MET A 144 14.86 14.74 -21.52
N LYS A 145 13.98 14.18 -22.36
CA LYS A 145 14.33 13.03 -23.20
C LYS A 145 15.59 13.26 -24.04
N LYS A 146 15.71 14.43 -24.66
CA LYS A 146 16.89 14.80 -25.48
C LYS A 146 18.17 14.87 -24.64
N ALA A 147 18.10 15.44 -23.43
CA ALA A 147 19.24 15.54 -22.53
C ALA A 147 19.66 14.14 -22.01
N VAL A 148 18.68 13.30 -21.66
CA VAL A 148 18.91 11.93 -21.23
C VAL A 148 19.54 11.10 -22.35
N ASP A 149 19.07 11.21 -23.60
CA ASP A 149 19.66 10.49 -24.72
C ASP A 149 21.10 10.93 -25.02
N ALA A 150 21.38 12.23 -24.94
CA ALA A 150 22.73 12.78 -25.11
C ALA A 150 23.68 12.30 -23.99
N TRP A 151 23.22 12.37 -22.74
CA TRP A 151 23.97 11.85 -21.59
C TRP A 151 24.20 10.35 -21.69
N TRP A 152 23.18 9.59 -22.12
CA TRP A 152 23.25 8.13 -22.20
C TRP A 152 24.37 7.69 -23.14
N GLY A 153 24.52 8.34 -24.29
CA GLY A 153 25.62 8.05 -25.21
C GLY A 153 27.00 8.23 -24.56
N ALA A 154 27.20 9.33 -23.82
CA ALA A 154 28.44 9.59 -23.09
C ALA A 154 28.65 8.60 -21.93
N PHE A 155 27.56 8.26 -21.23
CA PHE A 155 27.57 7.31 -20.11
C PHE A 155 27.97 5.90 -20.57
N VAL A 156 27.36 5.41 -21.65
CA VAL A 156 27.71 4.10 -22.23
C VAL A 156 29.16 4.09 -22.71
N ALA A 157 29.60 5.12 -23.45
CA ALA A 157 30.98 5.21 -23.94
C ALA A 157 32.00 5.13 -22.79
N CYS A 158 31.68 5.74 -21.64
CA CYS A 158 32.53 5.67 -20.46
C CYS A 158 32.55 4.28 -19.81
N LEU A 159 31.41 3.59 -19.74
CA LEU A 159 31.34 2.25 -19.15
C LEU A 159 31.95 1.16 -20.03
N VAL A 160 31.96 1.34 -21.35
CA VAL A 160 32.44 0.35 -22.33
C VAL A 160 33.94 0.54 -22.67
N ASP A 161 34.58 1.62 -22.22
CA ASP A 161 36.03 1.80 -22.37
C ASP A 161 36.78 0.58 -21.76
N ASP A 162 37.71 -0.03 -22.52
CA ASP A 162 38.51 -1.18 -22.11
C ASP A 162 39.32 -0.92 -20.82
N LYS A 163 39.52 0.35 -20.46
CA LYS A 163 40.20 0.77 -19.24
C LYS A 163 39.29 0.76 -18.01
N THR A 164 37.98 0.63 -18.19
CA THR A 164 36.99 0.68 -17.12
C THR A 164 37.09 -0.59 -16.27
N GLN A 165 37.37 -0.39 -14.97
CA GLN A 165 37.50 -1.50 -14.03
C GLN A 165 36.15 -2.20 -13.82
N LEU A 166 36.16 -3.51 -13.56
CA LEU A 166 34.92 -4.28 -13.36
C LEU A 166 33.96 -3.69 -12.29
N PRO A 167 34.41 -3.21 -11.12
CA PRO A 167 33.52 -2.57 -10.15
C PRO A 167 32.82 -1.31 -10.71
N ALA A 168 33.53 -0.55 -11.55
CA ALA A 168 32.99 0.63 -12.24
C ALA A 168 31.80 0.27 -13.13
N TRP A 169 32.01 -0.74 -13.97
CA TRP A 169 31.01 -1.22 -14.89
C TRP A 169 29.80 -1.77 -14.11
N MET A 170 30.01 -2.53 -13.04
CA MET A 170 28.92 -3.06 -12.21
C MET A 170 28.10 -1.97 -11.52
N HIS A 171 28.75 -0.94 -10.96
CA HIS A 171 28.08 0.23 -10.37
C HIS A 171 27.28 1.00 -11.42
N GLY A 172 27.85 1.20 -12.59
CA GLY A 172 27.18 1.83 -13.73
C GLY A 172 25.95 1.05 -14.19
N VAL A 173 26.06 -0.27 -14.35
CA VAL A 173 24.94 -1.15 -14.72
C VAL A 173 23.85 -1.14 -13.66
N ALA A 174 24.20 -1.19 -12.37
CA ALA A 174 23.23 -1.13 -11.29
C ALA A 174 22.43 0.18 -11.32
N PHE A 175 23.11 1.31 -11.45
CA PHE A 175 22.49 2.62 -11.62
C PHE A 175 21.58 2.67 -12.86
N ALA A 176 22.11 2.28 -14.03
CA ALA A 176 21.38 2.32 -15.29
C ALA A 176 20.13 1.44 -15.28
N SER A 177 20.21 0.26 -14.64
CA SER A 177 19.08 -0.66 -14.51
C SER A 177 17.95 -0.03 -13.71
N GLY A 178 18.25 0.57 -12.56
CA GLY A 178 17.26 1.31 -11.78
C GLY A 178 16.67 2.47 -12.59
N PHE A 179 17.55 3.26 -13.22
CA PHE A 179 17.20 4.46 -13.99
C PHE A 179 16.20 4.17 -15.11
N TRP A 180 16.56 3.30 -16.06
CA TRP A 180 15.71 3.07 -17.23
C TRP A 180 14.38 2.38 -16.88
N CYS A 181 14.37 1.50 -15.88
CA CYS A 181 13.13 0.88 -15.40
C CYS A 181 12.12 1.89 -14.83
N ASN A 182 12.54 3.12 -14.51
CA ASN A 182 11.67 4.15 -13.95
C ASN A 182 11.58 5.42 -14.82
N PHE A 183 12.50 5.59 -15.78
CA PHE A 183 12.47 6.67 -16.75
C PHE A 183 11.58 6.32 -17.97
N CYS A 184 11.86 5.20 -18.64
CA CYS A 184 11.10 4.70 -19.79
C CYS A 184 11.22 3.17 -19.85
N VAL A 185 10.19 2.49 -19.33
CA VAL A 185 10.17 1.03 -19.18
C VAL A 185 10.30 0.32 -20.53
N GLU A 186 9.70 0.90 -21.57
CA GLU A 186 9.69 0.35 -22.93
C GLU A 186 11.09 0.32 -23.54
N GLU A 187 11.91 1.32 -23.23
CA GLU A 187 13.30 1.43 -23.72
C GLU A 187 14.30 0.69 -22.82
N ALA A 188 13.91 0.31 -21.60
CA ALA A 188 14.83 -0.23 -20.60
C ALA A 188 15.58 -1.48 -21.08
N ALA A 189 14.88 -2.44 -21.70
CA ALA A 189 15.55 -3.64 -22.22
C ALA A 189 16.59 -3.29 -23.29
N ILE A 190 16.24 -2.41 -24.23
CA ILE A 190 17.10 -1.99 -25.35
C ILE A 190 18.32 -1.22 -24.82
N LYS A 191 18.11 -0.27 -23.91
CA LYS A 191 19.19 0.56 -23.35
C LYS A 191 20.13 -0.29 -22.51
N ILE A 192 19.63 -1.21 -21.70
CA ILE A 192 20.49 -2.11 -20.92
C ILE A 192 21.27 -3.08 -21.82
N GLU A 193 20.72 -3.50 -22.95
CA GLU A 193 21.45 -4.28 -23.96
C GLU A 193 22.63 -3.51 -24.56
N GLN A 194 22.56 -2.17 -24.68
CA GLN A 194 23.67 -1.35 -25.20
C GLN A 194 24.90 -1.31 -24.27
N LEU A 195 24.77 -1.74 -23.01
CA LEU A 195 25.89 -1.89 -22.08
C LEU A 195 26.69 -3.18 -22.37
N GLU A 196 26.84 -3.54 -23.65
CA GLU A 196 27.61 -4.70 -24.09
C GLU A 196 29.05 -4.62 -23.59
N ARG A 197 29.63 -5.80 -23.41
CA ARG A 197 30.70 -6.06 -22.46
C ARG A 197 32.09 -5.90 -23.10
N PRO A 198 33.06 -5.23 -22.43
CA PRO A 198 34.45 -5.19 -22.93
C PRO A 198 35.35 -6.40 -22.53
N VAL A 199 35.04 -7.20 -21.50
CA VAL A 199 36.03 -8.18 -20.94
C VAL A 199 35.64 -9.68 -21.06
N PRO A 200 36.53 -10.58 -21.53
CA PRO A 200 36.24 -12.02 -21.75
C PRO A 200 36.28 -12.94 -20.50
N ARG A 201 36.29 -12.43 -19.26
CA ARG A 201 36.62 -13.20 -18.04
C ARG A 201 35.47 -13.57 -17.08
N TRP A 202 34.23 -13.58 -17.52
CA TRP A 202 33.13 -14.17 -16.72
C TRP A 202 32.47 -15.26 -17.54
N SER A 203 31.97 -16.28 -16.84
CA SER A 203 31.03 -17.22 -17.42
C SER A 203 29.86 -16.43 -18.02
N ALA A 204 29.45 -16.76 -19.24
CA ALA A 204 28.25 -16.20 -19.85
C ALA A 204 26.99 -16.39 -18.97
N LEU A 205 27.08 -17.30 -17.99
CA LEU A 205 26.02 -17.69 -17.06
C LEU A 205 25.73 -16.62 -16.00
N ASP A 206 26.75 -16.05 -15.35
CA ASP A 206 26.54 -15.06 -14.28
C ASP A 206 25.99 -13.73 -14.82
N PHE A 207 26.50 -13.30 -15.97
CA PHE A 207 25.99 -12.13 -16.69
C PHE A 207 24.59 -12.39 -17.27
N GLY A 208 24.36 -13.56 -17.86
CA GLY A 208 23.04 -13.98 -18.32
C GLY A 208 22.01 -14.01 -17.19
N ASN A 209 22.40 -14.38 -15.97
CA ASN A 209 21.53 -14.38 -14.81
C ASN A 209 21.20 -12.96 -14.31
N LEU A 210 22.18 -12.06 -14.29
CA LEU A 210 21.95 -10.65 -13.95
C LEU A 210 21.01 -9.97 -14.96
N LEU A 211 21.26 -10.16 -16.26
CA LEU A 211 20.40 -9.65 -17.35
C LEU A 211 19.00 -10.26 -17.30
N LYS A 212 18.87 -11.58 -17.07
CA LYS A 212 17.58 -12.25 -16.89
C LYS A 212 16.81 -11.67 -15.70
N GLN A 213 17.49 -11.36 -14.61
CA GLN A 213 16.87 -10.75 -13.44
C GLN A 213 16.46 -9.30 -13.70
N ILE A 214 17.31 -8.48 -14.33
CA ILE A 214 16.96 -7.11 -14.74
C ILE A 214 15.76 -7.11 -15.71
N LYS A 215 15.76 -8.04 -16.68
CA LYS A 215 14.66 -8.21 -17.65
C LYS A 215 13.37 -8.74 -17.03
N ALA A 216 13.44 -9.60 -16.01
CA ALA A 216 12.28 -10.09 -15.28
C ALA A 216 11.62 -9.01 -14.40
N VAL A 217 12.40 -7.97 -14.10
CA VAL A 217 12.02 -6.85 -13.24
C VAL A 217 11.45 -5.67 -14.05
N ALA A 218 11.91 -5.46 -15.28
CA ALA A 218 11.20 -4.60 -16.23
C ALA A 218 9.76 -5.16 -16.36
N PRO A 219 8.72 -4.38 -16.02
CA PRO A 219 7.36 -4.87 -16.10
C PRO A 219 7.14 -5.54 -17.45
N LEU A 220 6.51 -6.73 -17.45
CA LEU A 220 5.84 -7.33 -18.61
C LEU A 220 4.65 -6.46 -19.08
N SER A 221 4.80 -5.15 -19.01
CA SER A 221 3.93 -4.17 -19.62
C SER A 221 4.07 -4.18 -21.15
N SER A 222 5.14 -4.76 -21.72
CA SER A 222 5.26 -4.89 -23.18
C SER A 222 4.24 -5.85 -23.81
N ALA A 223 3.68 -6.83 -23.07
CA ALA A 223 2.65 -7.72 -23.62
C ALA A 223 1.24 -7.12 -23.65
N VAL A 224 0.99 -6.05 -22.87
CA VAL A 224 -0.32 -5.39 -22.82
C VAL A 224 -0.28 -4.00 -23.50
N ALA A 225 0.90 -3.36 -23.58
CA ALA A 225 1.08 -2.07 -24.21
C ALA A 225 1.61 -2.15 -25.66
N ALA A 226 2.32 -3.21 -26.06
CA ALA A 226 2.61 -3.44 -27.48
C ALA A 226 1.41 -4.18 -28.08
N GLY A 227 0.58 -3.47 -28.84
CA GLY A 227 -0.60 -4.00 -29.55
C GLY A 227 -0.30 -5.03 -30.64
N GLN A 228 0.58 -5.99 -30.42
CA GLN A 228 0.79 -7.20 -31.22
C GLN A 228 -0.17 -8.32 -30.77
N VAL A 229 -1.45 -8.02 -30.72
CA VAL A 229 -2.46 -9.05 -30.95
C VAL A 229 -2.58 -9.15 -32.47
N SER A 230 -2.20 -10.28 -33.06
CA SER A 230 -2.29 -10.49 -34.51
C SER A 230 -3.71 -10.18 -34.99
N ALA A 231 -3.87 -9.77 -36.25
CA ALA A 231 -5.19 -9.48 -36.81
C ALA A 231 -6.18 -10.66 -36.60
N GLU A 232 -5.69 -11.90 -36.70
CA GLU A 232 -6.46 -13.11 -36.39
C GLU A 232 -6.92 -13.19 -34.93
N GLN A 233 -6.06 -12.80 -34.00
CA GLN A 233 -6.33 -12.92 -32.57
C GLN A 233 -7.30 -11.81 -32.11
N ARG A 234 -7.26 -10.62 -32.76
CA ARG A 234 -8.31 -9.59 -32.63
C ARG A 234 -9.63 -10.08 -33.23
N GLN A 235 -9.60 -10.71 -34.40
CA GLN A 235 -10.79 -11.26 -35.04
C GLN A 235 -11.41 -12.40 -34.22
N ARG A 236 -10.58 -13.22 -33.55
CA ARG A 236 -11.04 -14.30 -32.66
C ARG A 236 -11.70 -13.76 -31.39
N LEU A 237 -11.15 -12.71 -30.80
CA LEU A 237 -11.75 -12.02 -29.66
C LEU A 237 -13.09 -11.37 -30.04
N GLU A 238 -13.16 -10.74 -31.21
CA GLU A 238 -14.40 -10.12 -31.69
C GLU A 238 -15.49 -11.17 -32.00
N ARG A 239 -15.12 -12.29 -32.64
CA ARG A 239 -16.05 -13.42 -32.85
C ARG A 239 -16.52 -14.02 -31.53
N SER A 240 -15.63 -14.16 -30.54
CA SER A 240 -16.00 -14.65 -29.21
C SER A 240 -16.95 -13.70 -28.48
N ARG A 241 -16.73 -12.39 -28.61
CA ARG A 241 -17.61 -11.35 -28.07
C ARG A 241 -18.99 -11.36 -28.73
N GLN A 242 -19.05 -11.51 -30.06
CA GLN A 242 -20.32 -11.61 -30.80
C GLN A 242 -21.10 -12.86 -30.41
N ALA A 243 -20.44 -14.02 -30.32
CA ALA A 243 -21.06 -15.28 -29.89
C ALA A 243 -21.61 -15.20 -28.44
N ALA A 244 -20.91 -14.51 -27.54
CA ALA A 244 -21.39 -14.30 -26.18
C ALA A 244 -22.63 -13.38 -26.12
N LEU A 245 -22.69 -12.34 -26.96
CA LEU A 245 -23.85 -11.46 -27.07
C LEU A 245 -25.07 -12.17 -27.68
N GLU A 246 -24.84 -13.04 -28.66
CA GLU A 246 -25.90 -13.84 -29.28
C GLU A 246 -26.47 -14.88 -28.32
N LYS A 247 -25.61 -15.57 -27.56
CA LYS A 247 -26.01 -16.47 -26.48
C LYS A 247 -26.81 -15.75 -25.39
N LYS A 248 -26.48 -14.48 -25.11
CA LYS A 248 -27.25 -13.63 -24.19
C LYS A 248 -28.62 -13.24 -24.76
N ARG A 249 -28.73 -12.96 -26.07
CA ARG A 249 -30.00 -12.69 -26.75
C ARG A 249 -30.92 -13.92 -26.76
N GLN A 250 -30.38 -15.11 -27.03
CA GLN A 250 -31.14 -16.36 -26.99
C GLN A 250 -31.73 -16.62 -25.60
N ARG A 251 -30.92 -16.45 -24.54
CA ARG A 251 -31.37 -16.57 -23.15
C ARG A 251 -32.43 -15.54 -22.74
N GLN A 252 -32.46 -14.37 -23.36
CA GLN A 252 -33.48 -13.36 -23.10
C GLN A 252 -34.77 -13.58 -23.91
N GLY A 253 -34.69 -14.25 -25.06
CA GLY A 253 -35.85 -14.65 -25.86
C GLY A 253 -36.64 -15.81 -25.25
N GLU A 254 -35.95 -16.77 -24.62
CA GLU A 254 -36.58 -17.97 -24.04
C GLU A 254 -37.33 -17.70 -22.72
N THR A 255 -37.04 -16.59 -22.01
CA THR A 255 -37.74 -16.22 -20.77
C THR A 255 -39.08 -15.48 -20.97
N SER A 256 -39.52 -15.25 -22.20
CA SER A 256 -40.73 -14.47 -22.49
C SER A 256 -41.90 -15.29 -23.05
N ALA A 257 -41.82 -16.62 -23.07
CA ALA A 257 -42.93 -17.48 -23.45
C ALA A 257 -43.36 -18.35 -22.26
N GLU A 258 -44.65 -18.23 -21.93
CA GLU A 258 -45.47 -19.09 -21.06
C GLU A 258 -45.32 -18.96 -19.52
N ILE A 259 -46.16 -18.10 -18.94
CA ILE A 259 -47.01 -18.48 -17.80
C ILE A 259 -48.42 -17.90 -18.04
N PRO A 260 -49.47 -18.72 -18.21
CA PRO A 260 -50.86 -18.28 -18.25
C PRO A 260 -51.31 -17.84 -16.86
N GLY A 261 -52.12 -16.79 -16.82
CA GLY A 261 -52.64 -16.21 -15.59
C GLY A 261 -53.60 -17.14 -14.85
N ASP A 262 -53.74 -16.87 -13.55
CA ASP A 262 -55.03 -17.02 -12.91
C ASP A 262 -55.22 -15.95 -11.84
N ALA A 263 -56.45 -15.46 -11.82
CA ALA A 263 -56.92 -14.37 -10.98
C ALA A 263 -57.47 -14.90 -9.65
N ASN A 264 -57.77 -13.94 -8.76
CA ASN A 264 -58.79 -14.00 -7.71
C ASN A 264 -58.32 -14.41 -6.30
N ALA A 265 -58.22 -13.43 -5.40
CA ALA A 265 -59.04 -13.32 -4.19
C ALA A 265 -58.61 -12.12 -3.34
N GLN A 266 -59.62 -11.41 -2.84
CA GLN A 266 -59.58 -10.17 -2.07
C GLN A 266 -59.60 -10.47 -0.54
N PRO A 267 -59.66 -9.46 0.37
CA PRO A 267 -58.85 -9.38 1.58
C PRO A 267 -59.64 -9.70 2.86
N MET A 268 -58.93 -9.89 3.98
CA MET A 268 -59.35 -9.47 5.34
C MET A 268 -58.30 -9.91 6.37
N GLY A 269 -58.05 -9.08 7.39
CA GLY A 269 -57.31 -9.52 8.58
C GLY A 269 -56.54 -8.43 9.32
N GLU A 270 -57.26 -7.46 9.86
CA GLU A 270 -56.83 -6.63 10.99
C GLU A 270 -56.52 -7.55 12.19
N ALA A 271 -55.31 -7.46 12.75
CA ALA A 271 -54.97 -8.14 14.00
C ALA A 271 -54.06 -7.24 14.85
N ALA A 272 -54.48 -7.16 16.12
CA ALA A 272 -54.08 -6.20 17.13
C ALA A 272 -52.60 -6.22 17.50
N ALA A 273 -52.11 -5.02 17.86
CA ALA A 273 -50.86 -4.80 18.54
C ALA A 273 -50.91 -5.36 19.96
N THR A 274 -49.98 -6.26 20.28
CA THR A 274 -49.62 -6.63 21.66
C THR A 274 -48.30 -5.96 21.99
N GLU A 275 -48.35 -5.00 22.92
CA GLU A 275 -47.17 -4.39 23.55
C GLU A 275 -46.36 -5.45 24.32
N PRO A 276 -45.02 -5.44 24.21
CA PRO A 276 -44.17 -6.23 25.10
C PRO A 276 -43.96 -5.51 26.45
N PRO A 277 -43.88 -6.25 27.57
CA PRO A 277 -43.67 -5.69 28.91
C PRO A 277 -42.24 -5.15 29.08
N PRO A 278 -42.02 -4.20 30.01
CA PRO A 278 -40.70 -3.63 30.26
C PRO A 278 -39.77 -4.66 30.92
N PRO A 279 -38.48 -4.71 30.56
CA PRO A 279 -37.52 -5.56 31.27
C PRO A 279 -37.10 -4.89 32.59
N THR A 280 -37.66 -5.37 33.69
CA THR A 280 -37.07 -5.26 35.03
C THR A 280 -35.86 -6.20 35.12
N SER A 281 -34.65 -5.64 35.22
CA SER A 281 -33.48 -6.34 35.77
C SER A 281 -32.43 -5.31 36.19
N GLU A 282 -32.47 -4.93 37.46
CA GLU A 282 -31.36 -4.27 38.14
C GLU A 282 -30.19 -5.26 38.23
N ALA A 283 -29.11 -4.99 37.50
CA ALA A 283 -27.84 -5.64 37.74
C ALA A 283 -27.19 -5.03 38.99
N PRO A 284 -26.53 -5.82 39.84
CA PRO A 284 -25.88 -5.33 41.06
C PRO A 284 -24.79 -4.32 40.68
N THR A 285 -24.95 -3.11 41.21
CA THR A 285 -23.93 -2.06 41.14
C THR A 285 -22.78 -2.50 42.04
N ALA A 286 -21.72 -3.08 41.46
CA ALA A 286 -20.51 -3.37 42.20
C ALA A 286 -19.89 -2.04 42.65
N GLU A 287 -19.74 -1.87 43.97
CA GLU A 287 -19.03 -0.74 44.54
C GLU A 287 -17.60 -0.70 43.97
N PRO A 288 -17.14 0.46 43.45
CA PRO A 288 -15.77 0.58 42.99
C PRO A 288 -14.83 0.44 44.18
N ALA A 289 -13.83 -0.46 44.04
CA ALA A 289 -12.77 -0.65 45.01
C ALA A 289 -12.08 0.69 45.31
N ALA A 290 -12.46 1.30 46.43
CA ALA A 290 -11.87 2.52 46.96
C ALA A 290 -10.48 2.16 47.47
N ASN A 291 -9.43 2.47 46.70
CA ASN A 291 -8.06 2.76 47.18
C ASN A 291 -7.02 2.99 46.05
N GLU A 292 -7.40 3.20 44.78
CA GLU A 292 -6.42 3.74 43.83
C GLU A 292 -6.27 5.27 44.03
N PRO A 293 -5.04 5.80 44.14
CA PRO A 293 -4.82 7.24 44.16
C PRO A 293 -5.42 7.87 42.90
N PRO A 294 -5.99 9.08 42.97
CA PRO A 294 -6.61 9.73 41.83
C PRO A 294 -5.58 9.87 40.71
N GLY A 295 -5.67 8.99 39.72
CA GLY A 295 -4.83 9.05 38.54
C GLY A 295 -5.04 10.38 37.80
N PRO A 296 -4.13 10.74 36.89
CA PRO A 296 -4.28 11.94 36.07
C PRO A 296 -5.66 11.97 35.42
N ARG A 297 -6.33 13.12 35.48
CA ARG A 297 -7.66 13.34 34.90
C ARG A 297 -7.63 12.92 33.42
N ALA A 298 -8.52 12.01 33.05
CA ALA A 298 -8.70 11.64 31.65
C ALA A 298 -9.40 12.78 30.90
N VAL A 299 -8.93 13.07 29.70
CA VAL A 299 -9.51 14.07 28.81
C VAL A 299 -10.66 13.42 28.02
N THR A 300 -11.74 14.16 27.80
CA THR A 300 -12.86 13.74 26.95
C THR A 300 -12.52 13.91 25.47
N ILE A 301 -13.20 13.18 24.60
CA ILE A 301 -12.91 13.25 23.16
C ILE A 301 -13.16 14.67 22.60
N GLN A 302 -14.12 15.43 23.12
CA GLN A 302 -14.32 16.83 22.73
C GLN A 302 -13.16 17.74 23.17
N GLU A 303 -12.66 17.58 24.40
CA GLU A 303 -11.53 18.37 24.93
C GLU A 303 -10.23 18.12 24.15
N VAL A 304 -10.07 16.95 23.50
CA VAL A 304 -8.92 16.67 22.61
C VAL A 304 -8.73 17.78 21.56
N ASP A 305 -9.81 18.25 20.94
CA ASP A 305 -9.72 19.31 19.91
C ASP A 305 -9.32 20.68 20.50
N GLU A 306 -9.59 20.90 21.79
CA GLU A 306 -9.27 22.13 22.50
C GLU A 306 -7.83 22.11 23.03
N GLU A 307 -7.42 21.02 23.68
CA GLU A 307 -6.05 20.84 24.20
C GLU A 307 -5.02 20.79 23.06
N LEU A 308 -5.42 20.32 21.88
CA LEU A 308 -4.54 20.36 20.70
C LEU A 308 -4.21 21.76 20.21
N LYS A 309 -5.12 22.73 20.40
CA LYS A 309 -4.81 24.14 20.10
C LYS A 309 -3.71 24.68 21.01
N LEU A 310 -3.55 24.09 22.19
CA LEU A 310 -2.54 24.43 23.18
C LEU A 310 -1.23 23.64 22.98
N GLY A 311 -1.20 22.68 22.04
CA GLY A 311 0.02 22.05 21.53
C GLY A 311 0.57 20.87 22.34
N VAL A 312 -0.07 20.47 23.44
CA VAL A 312 0.38 19.34 24.28
C VAL A 312 -0.83 18.57 24.83
N LEU A 313 -1.16 17.43 24.21
CA LEU A 313 -2.10 16.45 24.79
C LEU A 313 -1.28 15.32 25.43
N GLU A 314 -0.87 15.52 26.69
CA GLU A 314 -0.18 14.49 27.49
C GLU A 314 -1.15 13.62 28.30
N ALA A 315 -2.35 14.14 28.55
CA ALA A 315 -3.33 13.47 29.38
C ALA A 315 -3.92 12.23 28.68
N PRO A 316 -4.22 11.17 29.46
CA PRO A 316 -4.77 9.94 28.90
C PRO A 316 -6.19 10.16 28.37
N LEU A 317 -6.52 9.46 27.29
CA LEU A 317 -7.85 9.48 26.70
C LEU A 317 -8.64 8.25 27.15
N GLN A 318 -9.87 8.47 27.63
CA GLN A 318 -10.74 7.39 28.08
C GLN A 318 -11.95 7.23 27.16
N GLY A 319 -12.34 6.01 26.83
CA GLY A 319 -13.57 5.75 26.09
C GLY A 319 -13.82 4.28 25.81
N LYS A 320 -14.94 4.01 25.15
CA LYS A 320 -15.36 2.67 24.72
C LYS A 320 -14.92 2.42 23.28
N ILE A 321 -14.35 1.26 23.00
CA ILE A 321 -14.09 0.81 21.63
C ILE A 321 -15.43 0.50 20.96
N VAL A 322 -15.84 1.34 20.02
CA VAL A 322 -17.11 1.17 19.29
C VAL A 322 -16.92 0.45 17.95
N TYR A 323 -15.72 0.50 17.40
CA TYR A 323 -15.40 -0.09 16.10
C TYR A 323 -13.94 -0.48 16.04
N ARG A 324 -13.63 -1.51 15.25
CA ARG A 324 -12.28 -1.93 14.91
C ARG A 324 -12.24 -2.30 13.43
N SER A 325 -11.16 -1.89 12.76
CA SER A 325 -10.88 -2.29 11.39
C SER A 325 -9.40 -2.53 11.19
N ASP A 326 -9.09 -3.78 10.86
CA ASP A 326 -7.78 -4.20 10.41
C ASP A 326 -7.56 -3.79 8.95
N HIS A 327 -6.40 -3.17 8.66
CA HIS A 327 -6.10 -2.68 7.33
C HIS A 327 -5.65 -3.81 6.39
N LYS A 328 -5.69 -3.54 5.09
CA LYS A 328 -5.43 -4.52 4.02
C LYS A 328 -4.08 -5.24 4.11
N THR A 329 -3.08 -4.69 4.79
CA THR A 329 -1.74 -5.28 4.92
C THR A 329 -1.57 -6.13 6.16
N GLY A 330 -2.57 -6.19 7.06
CA GLY A 330 -2.47 -6.93 8.33
C GLY A 330 -1.51 -6.34 9.37
N THR A 331 -0.58 -5.47 8.94
CA THR A 331 0.44 -4.81 9.78
C THR A 331 -0.12 -3.66 10.62
N SER A 332 -1.22 -3.07 10.19
CA SER A 332 -1.86 -1.95 10.87
C SER A 332 -3.35 -2.17 11.01
N PHE A 333 -3.92 -1.55 12.03
CA PHE A 333 -5.36 -1.51 12.25
C PHE A 333 -5.72 -0.17 12.88
N HIS A 334 -7.00 0.11 12.95
CA HIS A 334 -7.48 1.22 13.75
C HIS A 334 -8.71 0.80 14.53
N VAL A 335 -8.89 1.44 15.68
CA VAL A 335 -10.09 1.34 16.49
C VAL A 335 -10.74 2.71 16.55
N ARG A 336 -12.05 2.74 16.73
CA ARG A 336 -12.78 3.97 17.04
C ARG A 336 -13.10 3.95 18.52
N LEU A 337 -12.56 4.93 19.23
CA LEU A 337 -12.87 5.18 20.63
C LEU A 337 -14.04 6.17 20.68
N GLY A 338 -15.04 5.91 21.51
CA GLY A 338 -16.21 6.77 21.70
C GLY A 338 -16.53 7.00 23.17
N ASP A 339 -17.03 8.19 23.47
CA ASP A 339 -17.55 8.59 24.79
C ASP A 339 -18.84 9.41 24.61
N ALA A 340 -19.34 10.05 25.67
CA ALA A 340 -20.53 10.89 25.61
C ALA A 340 -20.36 12.17 24.74
N THR A 341 -19.11 12.57 24.48
CA THR A 341 -18.75 13.81 23.79
C THR A 341 -18.41 13.60 22.31
N GLY A 342 -18.18 12.35 21.89
CA GLY A 342 -18.06 11.99 20.48
C GLY A 342 -17.23 10.74 20.24
N GLN A 343 -16.54 10.69 19.10
CA GLN A 343 -15.74 9.56 18.67
C GLN A 343 -14.43 10.04 18.05
N VAL A 344 -13.36 9.25 18.17
CA VAL A 344 -12.05 9.50 17.54
C VAL A 344 -11.43 8.18 17.05
N ASP A 345 -10.75 8.23 15.90
CA ASP A 345 -10.02 7.08 15.38
C ASP A 345 -8.61 7.02 15.97
N VAL A 346 -8.21 5.83 16.42
CA VAL A 346 -6.88 5.51 16.95
C VAL A 346 -6.23 4.47 16.05
N LYS A 347 -5.11 4.82 15.41
CA LYS A 347 -4.40 3.98 14.44
C LYS A 347 -3.16 3.36 15.07
N PHE A 348 -3.02 2.04 14.88
CA PHE A 348 -1.87 1.25 15.30
C PHE A 348 -1.15 0.76 14.05
N PHE A 349 0.12 1.15 13.88
CA PHE A 349 0.90 0.83 12.68
C PHE A 349 1.80 -0.40 12.82
N GLN A 350 1.85 -0.98 14.02
CA GLN A 350 2.61 -2.19 14.33
C GLN A 350 1.68 -3.27 14.88
N GLY A 351 1.98 -4.53 14.55
CA GLY A 351 1.14 -5.68 14.90
C GLY A 351 1.09 -6.04 16.40
N GLY A 352 1.96 -5.43 17.23
CA GLY A 352 2.11 -5.79 18.65
C GLY A 352 0.83 -5.66 19.49
N PHE A 353 -0.10 -4.77 19.10
CA PHE A 353 -1.36 -4.56 19.82
C PHE A 353 -2.56 -5.32 19.26
N LYS A 354 -2.36 -6.09 18.18
CA LYS A 354 -3.48 -6.68 17.43
C LYS A 354 -4.35 -7.60 18.28
N GLU A 355 -3.75 -8.34 19.20
CA GLU A 355 -4.43 -9.27 20.09
C GLU A 355 -4.71 -8.67 21.48
N HIS A 356 -4.54 -7.34 21.65
CA HIS A 356 -4.75 -6.71 22.95
C HIS A 356 -6.24 -6.69 23.32
N PRO A 357 -6.65 -7.27 24.46
CA PRO A 357 -8.07 -7.46 24.78
C PRO A 357 -8.84 -6.13 24.92
N GLY A 358 -8.14 -5.07 25.34
CA GLY A 358 -8.68 -3.71 25.43
C GLY A 358 -9.01 -3.05 24.09
N LEU A 359 -8.55 -3.60 22.97
CA LEU A 359 -8.77 -3.02 21.64
C LEU A 359 -9.88 -3.73 20.84
N HIS A 360 -10.68 -4.57 21.51
CA HIS A 360 -11.86 -5.17 20.89
C HIS A 360 -13.12 -4.32 21.15
N PRO A 361 -14.08 -4.33 20.20
CA PRO A 361 -15.37 -3.68 20.39
C PRO A 361 -16.01 -4.03 21.74
N GLY A 362 -16.55 -3.03 22.41
CA GLY A 362 -17.18 -3.14 23.72
C GLY A 362 -16.28 -2.84 24.91
N ALA A 363 -14.96 -2.93 24.77
CA ALA A 363 -14.01 -2.64 25.85
C ALA A 363 -14.04 -1.14 26.22
N VAL A 364 -13.94 -0.81 27.50
CA VAL A 364 -13.67 0.56 27.95
C VAL A 364 -12.22 0.63 28.37
N VAL A 365 -11.47 1.54 27.75
CA VAL A 365 -10.04 1.69 27.94
C VAL A 365 -9.65 3.11 28.27
N ARG A 366 -8.51 3.22 28.94
CA ARG A 366 -7.73 4.44 29.08
C ARG A 366 -6.43 4.27 28.31
N LEU A 367 -6.21 5.14 27.33
CA LEU A 367 -5.09 5.11 26.41
C LEU A 367 -4.15 6.28 26.69
N SER A 368 -2.83 6.06 26.66
CA SER A 368 -1.82 7.12 26.73
C SER A 368 -0.61 6.82 25.84
N GLY A 369 0.28 7.80 25.66
CA GLY A 369 1.50 7.63 24.86
C GLY A 369 1.29 7.64 23.34
N PHE A 370 0.16 8.17 22.88
CA PHE A 370 -0.14 8.34 21.46
C PHE A 370 0.32 9.71 20.95
N LYS A 371 0.52 9.83 19.64
CA LYS A 371 0.72 11.11 18.95
C LYS A 371 -0.57 11.56 18.31
N VAL A 372 -0.90 12.84 18.41
CA VAL A 372 -2.06 13.37 17.69
C VAL A 372 -1.67 13.83 16.30
N CYS A 373 -2.48 13.46 15.31
CA CYS A 373 -2.21 13.75 13.91
C CYS A 373 -3.43 14.39 13.26
N GLU A 374 -3.22 15.50 12.54
CA GLU A 374 -4.28 16.16 11.78
C GLU A 374 -4.74 15.27 10.60
N LEU A 375 -6.05 15.18 10.41
CA LEU A 375 -6.66 14.54 9.25
C LEU A 375 -6.57 15.48 8.04
N LYS A 376 -6.17 14.93 6.89
CA LYS A 376 -6.01 15.69 5.65
C LYS A 376 -6.66 14.97 4.46
N GLY A 377 -7.19 15.78 3.52
CA GLY A 377 -7.76 15.32 2.26
C GLY A 377 -8.89 14.30 2.44
N LYS A 378 -8.87 13.24 1.62
CA LYS A 378 -9.87 12.15 1.64
C LYS A 378 -10.05 11.47 3.01
N SER A 379 -9.10 11.61 3.94
CA SER A 379 -9.24 11.00 5.28
C SER A 379 -10.35 11.66 6.11
N LEU A 380 -10.68 12.92 5.82
CA LEU A 380 -11.78 13.64 6.48
C LEU A 380 -13.14 13.01 6.15
N ASP A 381 -13.32 12.48 4.94
CA ASP A 381 -14.58 11.86 4.49
C ASP A 381 -14.94 10.59 5.27
N PHE A 382 -13.96 9.96 5.93
CA PHE A 382 -14.14 8.72 6.70
C PHE A 382 -14.01 8.95 8.22
N ALA A 383 -13.66 10.16 8.62
CA ALA A 383 -13.49 10.51 10.02
C ALA A 383 -14.85 10.51 10.75
N PRO A 384 -14.87 10.31 12.08
CA PRO A 384 -16.08 10.54 12.84
C PRO A 384 -16.59 11.98 12.65
N PRO A 385 -17.91 12.21 12.68
CA PRO A 385 -18.48 13.54 12.48
C PRO A 385 -17.84 14.60 13.38
N GLY A 386 -17.48 15.74 12.79
CA GLY A 386 -16.88 16.87 13.51
C GLY A 386 -15.40 16.75 13.82
N ARG A 387 -14.72 15.65 13.48
CA ARG A 387 -13.33 15.42 13.88
C ARG A 387 -12.31 15.86 12.85
N ARG A 388 -11.25 16.50 13.37
CA ARG A 388 -10.12 17.02 12.58
C ARG A 388 -8.81 16.28 12.83
N PHE A 389 -8.78 15.38 13.82
CA PHE A 389 -7.58 14.65 14.19
C PHE A 389 -7.86 13.16 14.37
N TYR A 390 -6.78 12.38 14.34
CA TYR A 390 -6.76 10.98 14.76
C TYR A 390 -5.56 10.76 15.68
N LEU A 391 -5.61 9.71 16.49
CA LEU A 391 -4.51 9.34 17.37
C LEU A 391 -3.64 8.28 16.70
N ASN A 392 -2.34 8.42 16.81
CA ASN A 392 -1.34 7.58 16.17
C ASN A 392 -0.47 6.88 17.23
N CYS A 393 -0.63 5.57 17.32
CA CYS A 393 0.13 4.67 18.19
C CYS A 393 1.21 3.97 17.34
N ALA A 394 2.26 4.71 16.98
CA ALA A 394 3.34 4.22 16.12
C ALA A 394 4.46 3.50 16.89
N ASP A 395 4.68 3.88 18.15
CA ASP A 395 5.71 3.35 19.04
C ASP A 395 5.04 2.46 20.09
N PRO A 396 5.24 1.13 20.04
CA PRO A 396 4.61 0.21 20.97
C PRO A 396 5.13 0.34 22.40
N ASP A 397 6.35 0.84 22.61
CA ASP A 397 6.95 0.96 23.94
C ASP A 397 6.43 2.21 24.67
N ALA A 398 5.96 3.21 23.93
CA ALA A 398 5.38 4.43 24.48
C ALA A 398 3.90 4.28 24.83
N VAL A 399 3.17 3.41 24.13
CA VAL A 399 1.70 3.33 24.22
C VAL A 399 1.28 2.44 25.39
N ASN A 400 0.49 3.00 26.30
CA ASN A 400 -0.11 2.26 27.41
C ASN A 400 -1.64 2.15 27.21
N ILE A 401 -2.17 0.95 27.39
CA ILE A 401 -3.59 0.62 27.24
C ILE A 401 -4.09 -0.01 28.55
N GLN A 402 -4.70 0.80 29.41
CA GLN A 402 -5.33 0.33 30.64
C GLN A 402 -6.78 -0.08 30.35
N ILE A 403 -7.14 -1.33 30.67
CA ILE A 403 -8.51 -1.84 30.51
C ILE A 403 -9.31 -1.49 31.76
N LEU A 404 -10.28 -0.59 31.63
CA LEU A 404 -11.16 -0.19 32.72
C LEU A 404 -12.39 -1.10 32.81
N GLN A 405 -12.88 -1.55 31.65
CA GLN A 405 -13.96 -2.53 31.57
C GLN A 405 -13.67 -3.46 30.41
N ALA A 406 -13.58 -4.75 30.69
CA ALA A 406 -13.43 -5.75 29.64
C ALA A 406 -14.67 -5.72 28.70
N PRO A 407 -14.51 -6.04 27.41
CA PRO A 407 -15.65 -6.15 26.52
C PRO A 407 -16.62 -7.20 27.05
N SER A 408 -17.91 -6.86 27.11
CA SER A 408 -18.96 -7.77 27.56
C SER A 408 -18.94 -9.04 26.71
N GLU A 409 -19.41 -10.14 27.27
CA GLU A 409 -19.47 -11.42 26.55
C GLU A 409 -20.27 -11.28 25.25
N ALA A 410 -21.37 -10.51 25.26
CA ALA A 410 -22.13 -10.14 24.08
C ALA A 410 -21.32 -9.34 23.04
N ALA A 411 -20.38 -8.49 23.46
CA ALA A 411 -19.49 -7.77 22.54
C ALA A 411 -18.37 -8.68 22.01
N ARG A 412 -17.91 -9.65 22.79
CA ARG A 412 -16.99 -10.70 22.34
C ARG A 412 -17.64 -11.61 21.30
N THR A 413 -18.92 -11.93 21.49
CA THR A 413 -19.68 -12.79 20.56
C THR A 413 -19.99 -12.12 19.23
N GLN A 414 -19.98 -10.78 19.14
CA GLN A 414 -20.12 -10.07 17.86
C GLN A 414 -19.04 -10.44 16.83
N ASN A 415 -17.87 -10.92 17.27
CA ASN A 415 -16.80 -11.39 16.40
C ASN A 415 -16.76 -12.91 16.25
N LEU A 416 -17.64 -13.65 16.92
CA LEU A 416 -17.67 -15.11 16.76
C LEU A 416 -18.10 -15.47 15.34
N PRO A 417 -17.51 -16.52 14.75
CA PRO A 417 -17.97 -17.03 13.47
C PRO A 417 -19.43 -17.49 13.56
N LEU A 418 -20.28 -16.94 12.68
CA LEU A 418 -21.71 -17.21 12.60
C LEU A 418 -22.04 -18.15 11.43
N PRO A 419 -23.17 -18.87 11.45
CA PRO A 419 -23.71 -19.49 10.24
C PRO A 419 -23.93 -18.45 9.13
N LEU A 420 -23.67 -18.81 7.87
CA LEU A 420 -23.80 -17.94 6.68
C LEU A 420 -25.13 -17.17 6.66
N LEU A 421 -26.26 -17.85 6.91
CA LEU A 421 -27.57 -17.21 6.86
C LEU A 421 -27.75 -16.20 7.99
N GLU A 422 -27.31 -16.51 9.21
CA GLU A 422 -27.37 -15.56 10.32
C GLU A 422 -26.45 -14.35 10.09
N ALA A 423 -25.27 -14.59 9.52
CA ALA A 423 -24.29 -13.54 9.20
C ALA A 423 -24.87 -12.52 8.19
N VAL A 424 -25.58 -12.99 7.15
CA VAL A 424 -26.23 -12.12 6.15
C VAL A 424 -27.37 -11.28 6.72
N GLU A 425 -28.05 -11.78 7.77
CA GLU A 425 -29.15 -11.06 8.40
C GLU A 425 -28.68 -9.97 9.38
N LYS A 426 -27.37 -9.82 9.61
CA LYS A 426 -26.84 -8.67 10.36
C LYS A 426 -27.09 -7.35 9.60
N PRO A 427 -27.19 -6.21 10.32
CA PRO A 427 -27.44 -4.90 9.71
C PRO A 427 -26.45 -4.58 8.60
N ASP A 428 -26.84 -3.75 7.63
CA ASP A 428 -25.97 -3.34 6.53
C ASP A 428 -24.66 -2.71 7.04
N ARG A 429 -23.57 -2.94 6.32
CA ARG A 429 -22.20 -2.47 6.63
C ARG A 429 -21.59 -3.09 7.89
N THR A 430 -22.17 -4.16 8.42
CA THR A 430 -21.60 -4.93 9.53
C THR A 430 -20.53 -5.87 9.01
N TYR A 431 -19.39 -5.94 9.69
CA TYR A 431 -18.37 -6.96 9.40
C TYR A 431 -18.73 -8.23 10.17
N VAL A 432 -18.75 -9.36 9.47
CA VAL A 432 -19.14 -10.67 9.99
C VAL A 432 -18.07 -11.70 9.70
N ASN A 433 -17.92 -12.65 10.62
CA ASN A 433 -17.15 -13.87 10.43
C ASN A 433 -18.16 -15.00 10.20
N ILE A 434 -17.87 -15.87 9.24
CA ILE A 434 -18.72 -17.00 8.87
C ILE A 434 -17.95 -18.27 9.23
N SER A 435 -18.54 -19.08 10.09
CA SER A 435 -17.95 -20.33 10.58
C SER A 435 -17.80 -21.34 9.45
N GLU A 436 -18.84 -21.45 8.62
CA GLU A 436 -18.93 -22.44 7.56
C GLU A 436 -19.88 -21.96 6.45
N ALA A 437 -19.43 -22.11 5.21
CA ALA A 437 -20.19 -21.95 3.99
C ALA A 437 -19.69 -22.93 2.92
N PHE A 438 -20.58 -23.37 2.03
CA PHE A 438 -20.23 -24.15 0.85
C PHE A 438 -20.24 -23.25 -0.37
N VAL A 439 -19.23 -23.41 -1.23
CA VAL A 439 -19.13 -22.66 -2.48
C VAL A 439 -19.88 -23.40 -3.58
N ALA A 440 -21.08 -22.92 -3.91
CA ALA A 440 -21.94 -23.51 -4.93
C ALA A 440 -21.50 -23.14 -6.35
N ASP A 441 -21.06 -21.89 -6.56
CA ASP A 441 -20.59 -21.42 -7.87
C ASP A 441 -19.52 -20.33 -7.72
N VAL A 442 -18.62 -20.25 -8.70
CA VAL A 442 -17.54 -19.27 -8.76
C VAL A 442 -17.52 -18.63 -10.14
N GLY A 443 -18.04 -17.40 -10.24
CA GLY A 443 -18.02 -16.64 -11.48
C GLY A 443 -16.60 -16.27 -11.91
N ASP A 444 -16.46 -15.83 -13.17
CA ASP A 444 -15.19 -15.34 -13.71
C ASP A 444 -14.75 -14.00 -13.10
N VAL A 445 -13.49 -13.62 -13.32
CA VAL A 445 -13.05 -12.26 -12.97
C VAL A 445 -13.59 -11.27 -13.99
N GLU A 446 -14.38 -10.32 -13.50
CA GLU A 446 -14.81 -9.14 -14.24
C GLU A 446 -13.92 -7.94 -13.90
N THR A 447 -13.75 -7.02 -14.84
CA THR A 447 -13.21 -5.69 -14.56
C THR A 447 -14.36 -4.70 -14.42
N LYS A 448 -14.41 -3.96 -13.31
CA LYS A 448 -15.38 -2.88 -13.08
C LYS A 448 -14.69 -1.54 -13.02
N ASP A 449 -15.24 -0.56 -13.73
CA ASP A 449 -14.86 0.84 -13.58
C ASP A 449 -15.39 1.38 -12.25
N THR A 450 -14.52 1.96 -11.44
CA THR A 450 -14.84 2.61 -10.17
C THR A 450 -14.29 4.03 -10.16
N LYS A 451 -14.65 4.82 -9.14
CA LYS A 451 -14.10 6.18 -8.96
C LYS A 451 -12.57 6.18 -8.83
N ASP A 452 -11.99 5.08 -8.36
CA ASP A 452 -10.54 4.93 -8.16
C ASP A 452 -9.87 4.14 -9.32
N GLY A 453 -10.56 3.99 -10.46
CA GLY A 453 -10.07 3.28 -11.64
C GLY A 453 -10.67 1.89 -11.82
N LYS A 454 -10.03 1.07 -12.66
CA LYS A 454 -10.49 -0.29 -12.99
C LYS A 454 -10.09 -1.29 -11.91
N LEU A 455 -11.06 -1.96 -11.31
CA LEU A 455 -10.84 -2.98 -10.28
C LEU A 455 -11.34 -4.35 -10.74
N ALA A 456 -10.60 -5.41 -10.40
CA ALA A 456 -11.04 -6.78 -10.56
C ALA A 456 -12.16 -7.11 -9.56
N LEU A 457 -13.20 -7.81 -10.03
CA LEU A 457 -14.36 -8.27 -9.26
C LEU A 457 -14.57 -9.74 -9.57
N ARG A 458 -14.85 -10.56 -8.55
CA ARG A 458 -15.36 -11.92 -8.73
C ARG A 458 -16.58 -12.13 -7.85
N VAL A 459 -17.63 -12.73 -8.38
CA VAL A 459 -18.84 -13.07 -7.62
C VAL A 459 -18.83 -14.57 -7.35
N ILE A 460 -19.06 -14.93 -6.10
CA ILE A 460 -19.14 -16.31 -5.60
C ILE A 460 -20.54 -16.51 -5.04
N CYS A 461 -21.15 -17.66 -5.32
CA CYS A 461 -22.41 -18.07 -4.71
C CYS A 461 -22.12 -19.03 -3.56
N LEU A 462 -22.58 -18.66 -2.37
CA LEU A 462 -22.42 -19.42 -1.14
C LEU A 462 -23.75 -20.06 -0.73
N THR A 463 -23.70 -21.25 -0.16
CA THR A 463 -24.84 -21.91 0.48
C THR A 463 -24.46 -22.37 1.89
N GLN A 464 -25.43 -22.44 2.78
CA GLN A 464 -25.21 -22.98 4.14
C GLN A 464 -25.02 -24.50 4.12
N GLN A 465 -25.65 -25.18 3.16
CA GLN A 465 -25.66 -26.64 3.01
C GLN A 465 -24.98 -27.03 1.70
N ARG A 466 -24.39 -28.24 1.66
CA ARG A 466 -23.65 -28.75 0.49
C ARG A 466 -24.53 -28.94 -0.75
N GLN A 467 -25.78 -29.35 -0.55
CA GLN A 467 -26.75 -29.57 -1.62
C GLN A 467 -28.03 -28.82 -1.29
N GLY A 468 -28.46 -27.94 -2.21
CA GLY A 468 -29.64 -27.11 -2.04
C GLY A 468 -29.45 -25.93 -1.07
N GLY A 469 -30.54 -25.17 -0.87
CA GLY A 469 -30.59 -24.04 0.05
C GLY A 469 -30.50 -22.66 -0.60
N LYS A 470 -30.74 -21.63 0.22
CA LYS A 470 -30.69 -20.21 -0.19
C LYS A 470 -29.26 -19.85 -0.61
N GLN A 471 -29.10 -19.40 -1.85
CA GLN A 471 -27.84 -18.91 -2.36
C GLN A 471 -27.59 -17.47 -1.94
N ILE A 472 -26.41 -17.21 -1.38
CA ILE A 472 -25.95 -15.89 -0.97
C ILE A 472 -24.85 -15.45 -1.91
N ARG A 473 -25.00 -14.28 -2.52
CA ARG A 473 -23.95 -13.67 -3.34
C ARG A 473 -22.84 -13.12 -2.43
N TRP A 474 -21.60 -13.36 -2.82
CA TRP A 474 -20.42 -12.80 -2.17
C TRP A 474 -19.47 -12.22 -3.22
N SER A 475 -19.16 -10.93 -3.07
CA SER A 475 -18.31 -10.20 -4.02
C SER A 475 -16.89 -10.02 -3.49
N LEU A 476 -15.90 -10.60 -4.17
CA LEU A 476 -14.48 -10.39 -3.94
C LEU A 476 -13.94 -9.30 -4.87
N TRP A 477 -12.97 -8.53 -4.38
CA TRP A 477 -12.41 -7.39 -5.11
C TRP A 477 -10.88 -7.46 -5.19
N CYS A 478 -10.31 -6.80 -6.20
CA CYS A 478 -8.87 -6.64 -6.41
C CYS A 478 -8.14 -8.00 -6.45
N GLU A 479 -7.01 -8.10 -5.75
CA GLU A 479 -6.16 -9.29 -5.72
C GLU A 479 -6.88 -10.53 -5.17
N THR A 480 -7.77 -10.38 -4.18
CA THR A 480 -8.53 -11.53 -3.65
C THR A 480 -9.42 -12.15 -4.73
N ALA A 481 -10.01 -11.34 -5.61
CA ALA A 481 -10.77 -11.83 -6.76
C ALA A 481 -9.90 -12.60 -7.78
N MET A 482 -8.64 -12.19 -7.94
CA MET A 482 -7.67 -12.83 -8.84
C MET A 482 -7.14 -14.14 -8.27
N ASN A 483 -6.86 -14.19 -6.97
CA ASN A 483 -6.20 -15.32 -6.31
C ASN A 483 -7.12 -16.50 -6.06
N TYR A 484 -8.42 -16.26 -5.87
CA TYR A 484 -9.40 -17.30 -5.57
C TYR A 484 -10.34 -17.55 -6.75
N GLY A 485 -9.93 -18.49 -7.61
CA GLY A 485 -10.68 -18.90 -8.79
C GLY A 485 -11.49 -20.18 -8.61
N HIS A 486 -12.11 -20.61 -9.70
CA HIS A 486 -12.95 -21.81 -9.74
C HIS A 486 -12.19 -23.07 -9.27
N LYS A 487 -10.91 -23.22 -9.63
CA LYS A 487 -10.11 -24.39 -9.22
C LYS A 487 -9.87 -24.45 -7.71
N GLN A 488 -9.79 -23.29 -7.05
CA GLN A 488 -9.49 -23.18 -5.63
C GLN A 488 -10.73 -23.27 -4.75
N LEU A 489 -11.87 -22.76 -5.23
CA LEU A 489 -13.06 -22.58 -4.39
C LEU A 489 -14.26 -23.42 -4.78
N ALA A 490 -14.45 -23.81 -6.05
CA ALA A 490 -15.69 -24.48 -6.45
C ALA A 490 -15.91 -25.80 -5.69
N GLY A 491 -17.10 -25.97 -5.11
CA GLY A 491 -17.47 -27.16 -4.33
C GLY A 491 -16.78 -27.26 -2.97
N GLN A 492 -15.95 -26.28 -2.58
CA GLN A 492 -15.21 -26.31 -1.33
C GLN A 492 -16.08 -25.85 -0.15
N ARG A 493 -15.71 -26.35 1.02
CA ARG A 493 -16.22 -25.92 2.32
C ARG A 493 -15.25 -24.89 2.90
N ILE A 494 -15.74 -23.71 3.24
CA ILE A 494 -14.90 -22.58 3.65
C ILE A 494 -15.41 -21.89 4.91
N ALA A 495 -14.50 -21.29 5.66
CA ALA A 495 -14.79 -20.24 6.64
C ALA A 495 -14.35 -18.89 6.08
N ILE A 496 -15.07 -17.83 6.42
CA ILE A 496 -14.82 -16.47 5.92
C ILE A 496 -14.64 -15.53 7.09
N ARG A 497 -13.61 -14.68 7.06
CA ARG A 497 -13.37 -13.66 8.10
C ARG A 497 -13.45 -12.25 7.53
N GLY A 498 -14.18 -11.38 8.23
CA GLY A 498 -14.29 -9.97 7.92
C GLY A 498 -15.06 -9.67 6.62
N ALA A 499 -16.05 -10.49 6.26
CA ALA A 499 -16.96 -10.16 5.17
C ALA A 499 -17.89 -9.03 5.61
N GLN A 500 -18.24 -8.10 4.71
CA GLN A 500 -19.17 -7.01 5.02
C GLN A 500 -20.57 -7.34 4.49
N THR A 501 -21.59 -7.21 5.32
CA THR A 501 -22.99 -7.27 4.89
C THR A 501 -23.34 -6.04 4.05
N LYS A 502 -24.04 -6.25 2.94
CA LYS A 502 -24.47 -5.18 2.05
C LYS A 502 -25.80 -5.52 1.41
N ARG A 503 -26.67 -4.53 1.28
CA ARG A 503 -27.86 -4.61 0.44
C ARG A 503 -27.58 -4.13 -0.98
N PHE A 504 -28.00 -4.90 -1.98
CA PHE A 504 -27.98 -4.52 -3.39
C PHE A 504 -29.35 -4.81 -4.00
N GLY A 505 -30.07 -3.74 -4.36
CA GLY A 505 -31.50 -3.85 -4.62
C GLY A 505 -32.25 -4.24 -3.34
N GLN A 506 -33.06 -5.29 -3.42
CA GLN A 506 -33.78 -5.85 -2.27
C GLN A 506 -33.04 -6.99 -1.57
N GLU A 507 -31.95 -7.49 -2.17
CA GLU A 507 -31.23 -8.65 -1.67
C GLU A 507 -30.08 -8.24 -0.73
N ARG A 508 -29.91 -9.03 0.34
CA ARG A 508 -28.73 -8.94 1.20
C ARG A 508 -27.66 -9.91 0.71
N GLN A 509 -26.44 -9.41 0.63
CA GLN A 509 -25.29 -10.13 0.10
C GLN A 509 -24.04 -9.76 0.91
N LEU A 510 -22.93 -10.44 0.62
CA LEU A 510 -21.64 -10.23 1.26
C LEU A 510 -20.68 -9.52 0.31
N ALA A 511 -19.76 -8.73 0.87
CA ALA A 511 -18.72 -8.04 0.11
C ALA A 511 -17.38 -8.07 0.85
N GLY A 512 -16.32 -8.39 0.11
CA GLY A 512 -14.96 -8.45 0.61
C GLY A 512 -14.75 -9.52 1.68
N CYS A 513 -13.53 -9.53 2.20
CA CYS A 513 -13.08 -10.26 3.39
C CYS A 513 -11.72 -9.68 3.79
N PHE A 514 -11.13 -10.20 4.87
CA PHE A 514 -9.72 -9.91 5.14
C PHE A 514 -8.82 -10.45 4.03
N ARG A 515 -7.75 -9.71 3.71
CA ARG A 515 -6.82 -10.10 2.63
C ARG A 515 -6.01 -11.34 3.02
N GLU A 516 -5.53 -11.34 4.27
CA GLU A 516 -4.79 -12.45 4.87
C GLU A 516 -5.71 -13.21 5.82
N GLY A 517 -5.82 -14.53 5.65
CA GLY A 517 -6.66 -15.38 6.49
C GLY A 517 -8.17 -15.11 6.40
N GLY A 518 -8.62 -14.28 5.45
CA GLY A 518 -10.03 -13.98 5.26
C GLY A 518 -10.83 -15.12 4.64
N ILE A 519 -10.16 -16.07 3.99
CA ILE A 519 -10.76 -17.28 3.45
C ILE A 519 -9.93 -18.46 3.96
N GLN A 520 -10.58 -19.41 4.61
CA GLN A 520 -9.96 -20.62 5.11
C GLN A 520 -10.69 -21.82 4.52
N LEU A 521 -9.99 -22.69 3.80
CA LEU A 521 -10.54 -23.98 3.38
C LEU A 521 -10.68 -24.88 4.61
N LEU A 522 -11.86 -25.46 4.77
CA LEU A 522 -12.17 -26.40 5.84
C LEU A 522 -12.03 -27.83 5.31
N PRO A 523 -11.51 -28.78 6.10
CA PRO A 523 -11.38 -30.17 5.66
C PRO A 523 -12.77 -30.77 5.39
N ASP A 524 -12.91 -31.62 4.38
CA ASP A 524 -14.14 -32.38 4.15
C ASP A 524 -14.30 -33.45 5.25
N VAL A 525 -15.36 -33.37 6.05
CA VAL A 525 -15.60 -34.30 7.18
C VAL A 525 -15.89 -35.73 6.70
N LEU A 526 -16.18 -35.91 5.42
CA LEU A 526 -16.74 -37.15 4.86
C LEU A 526 -15.71 -38.24 4.50
N GLN A 527 -14.43 -38.09 4.84
CA GLN A 527 -13.41 -39.11 4.52
C GLN A 527 -13.02 -40.05 5.68
N ASN A 528 -13.47 -39.82 6.92
CA ASN A 528 -12.99 -40.59 8.08
C ASN A 528 -14.01 -41.52 8.76
N ALA A 529 -15.20 -41.74 8.16
CA ALA A 529 -16.23 -42.60 8.76
C ALA A 529 -16.36 -44.00 8.12
N GLY A 530 -15.39 -44.40 7.29
CA GLY A 530 -15.42 -45.68 6.55
C GLY A 530 -14.13 -46.50 6.67
N GLY A 531 -13.50 -46.50 7.85
CA GLY A 531 -12.35 -47.35 8.18
C GLY A 531 -12.70 -48.33 9.29
#